data_AF-A0A254RZD4-F1
#
_entry.id   AF-A0A254RZD4-F1
#
_cell.length_a   1.000
_cell.length_b   1.000
_cell.length_c   1.000
_cell.angle_alpha   90.00
_cell.angle_beta   90.00
_cell.angle_gamma   90.00
#
_symmetry.space_group_name_H-M   'P 1'
#
loop_
_entity.id
_entity.type
_entity.pdbx_description
1 polymer ?
#
loop_
_entity_poly.entity_id
_entity_poly.type
_entity_poly.pdbx_seq_one_letter_code
_entity_poly.pdbx_strand_id
1 'polypeptide(L)'
;MKKLLAFLFLAFAVVCSAQNLKPEFQAFSGALLKLKKVEKGFHKFQLTVDVAPWAFQATGEVQAPGGDGDVLITGLFDGELYAVLAYVPSTAAGTDGQEYQVGFFDMMLYYEEEPTRIRNLKFKLLPPANDEWAKGILKDALESGSLIGNVWGGKYDRAITKASADPMDKKKLQALQKKNGNRKLSDDDGTISTRKRRVEAEEAPVTKPAKKGKAVKDEAPVKKNKHKKVSSGDGCDDPSLSVKEKRQCAMRKKK
;
A
#
# COMPACT_ATOMS: atom_id res chain seq x y z
N MET A 1 18.97 -37.30 36.05
CA MET A 1 18.08 -36.12 35.84
C MET A 1 18.78 -34.88 35.26
N LYS A 2 20.05 -34.58 35.59
CA LYS A 2 20.76 -33.38 35.05
C LYS A 2 20.96 -33.37 33.51
N LYS A 3 21.18 -34.54 32.88
CA LYS A 3 21.38 -34.65 31.41
C LYS A 3 20.10 -34.45 30.59
N LEU A 4 18.93 -34.75 31.19
CA LEU A 4 17.62 -34.55 30.56
C LEU A 4 17.22 -33.08 30.54
N LEU A 5 17.52 -32.33 31.61
CA LEU A 5 17.34 -30.87 31.65
C LEU A 5 18.22 -30.16 30.62
N ALA A 6 19.50 -30.54 30.47
CA ALA A 6 20.40 -29.96 29.48
C ALA A 6 19.93 -30.20 28.03
N PHE A 7 19.40 -31.39 27.73
CA PHE A 7 18.81 -31.68 26.41
C PHE A 7 17.54 -30.89 26.13
N LEU A 8 16.74 -30.62 27.16
CA LEU A 8 15.50 -29.84 27.04
C LEU A 8 15.78 -28.35 26.80
N PHE A 9 16.81 -27.79 27.45
CA PHE A 9 17.29 -26.43 27.18
C PHE A 9 17.92 -26.30 25.79
N LEU A 10 18.64 -27.32 25.32
CA LEU A 10 19.22 -27.32 23.98
C LEU A 10 18.11 -27.42 22.91
N ALA A 11 17.09 -28.25 23.12
CA ALA A 11 15.94 -28.35 22.23
C ALA A 11 15.11 -27.05 22.20
N PHE A 12 14.94 -26.36 23.34
CA PHE A 12 14.25 -25.07 23.40
C PHE A 12 15.05 -23.96 22.70
N ALA A 13 16.38 -23.97 22.81
CA ALA A 13 17.25 -23.03 22.09
C ALA A 13 17.18 -23.23 20.56
N VAL A 14 17.09 -24.47 20.09
CA VAL A 14 16.93 -24.77 18.65
C VAL A 14 15.53 -24.36 18.15
N VAL A 15 14.48 -24.51 18.96
CA VAL A 15 13.11 -24.10 18.58
C VAL A 15 12.93 -22.58 18.57
N CYS A 16 13.58 -21.83 19.49
CA CYS A 16 13.59 -20.37 19.43
C CYS A 16 14.39 -19.81 18.25
N SER A 17 15.37 -20.57 17.74
CA SER A 17 16.18 -20.18 16.56
C SER A 17 15.45 -20.39 15.23
N ALA A 18 14.27 -21.01 15.24
CA ALA A 18 13.44 -21.27 14.07
C ALA A 18 12.15 -20.42 14.07
N GLN A 19 12.22 -19.19 14.59
CA GLN A 19 11.23 -18.19 14.17
C GLN A 19 11.36 -18.04 12.66
N ASN A 20 10.38 -18.55 11.91
CA ASN A 20 10.29 -18.38 10.47
C ASN A 20 10.12 -16.88 10.18
N LEU A 21 11.25 -16.17 10.04
CA LEU A 21 11.34 -14.79 9.59
C LEU A 21 10.80 -14.72 8.15
N LYS A 22 9.48 -14.63 8.03
CA LYS A 22 8.80 -14.56 6.75
C LYS A 22 8.64 -13.09 6.38
N PRO A 23 9.30 -12.63 5.31
CA PRO A 23 9.14 -11.24 4.87
C PRO A 23 7.76 -11.03 4.26
N GLU A 24 7.24 -9.83 4.45
CA GLU A 24 6.10 -9.27 3.74
C GLU A 24 6.56 -8.15 2.80
N PHE A 25 5.69 -7.80 1.86
CA PHE A 25 6.01 -6.87 0.78
C PHE A 25 4.91 -5.83 0.63
N GLN A 26 5.31 -4.56 0.54
CA GLN A 26 4.41 -3.45 0.25
C GLN A 26 4.98 -2.63 -0.90
N ALA A 27 4.18 -2.41 -1.95
CA ALA A 27 4.58 -1.53 -3.04
C ALA A 27 4.14 -0.08 -2.79
N PHE A 28 4.97 0.86 -3.24
CA PHE A 28 4.74 2.30 -3.21
C PHE A 28 4.91 2.85 -4.62
N SER A 29 4.02 3.75 -5.02
CA SER A 29 4.09 4.41 -6.32
C SER A 29 5.36 5.25 -6.43
N GLY A 30 5.93 5.31 -7.65
CA GLY A 30 7.03 6.21 -7.98
C GLY A 30 6.71 7.68 -7.68
N ALA A 31 5.45 8.10 -7.61
CA ALA A 31 5.08 9.46 -7.24
C ALA A 31 5.57 9.89 -5.84
N LEU A 32 5.94 8.95 -4.97
CA LEU A 32 6.54 9.19 -3.65
C LEU A 32 8.08 9.26 -3.69
N LEU A 33 8.67 8.93 -4.84
CA LEU A 33 10.10 8.89 -5.10
C LEU A 33 10.59 10.22 -5.67
N LYS A 34 11.76 10.65 -5.23
CA LYS A 34 12.54 11.73 -5.84
C LYS A 34 13.83 11.15 -6.39
N LEU A 35 14.12 11.41 -7.66
CA LEU A 35 15.38 11.06 -8.31
C LEU A 35 16.21 12.32 -8.55
N LYS A 36 17.50 12.28 -8.19
CA LYS A 36 18.48 13.28 -8.62
C LYS A 36 19.05 12.90 -9.99
N LYS A 37 19.77 13.84 -10.61
CA LYS A 37 20.51 13.58 -11.86
C LYS A 37 21.48 12.41 -11.69
N VAL A 38 21.73 11.70 -12.80
CA VAL A 38 22.64 10.56 -12.82
C VAL A 38 24.07 11.00 -12.52
N GLU A 39 24.74 10.28 -11.63
CA GLU A 39 26.16 10.41 -11.32
C GLU A 39 26.80 9.02 -11.46
N LYS A 40 27.76 8.86 -12.38
CA LYS A 40 28.46 7.58 -12.62
C LYS A 40 27.50 6.39 -12.89
N GLY A 41 26.41 6.64 -13.61
CA GLY A 41 25.41 5.61 -13.96
C GLY A 41 24.38 5.28 -12.87
N PHE A 42 24.36 6.03 -11.76
CA PHE A 42 23.39 5.87 -10.68
C PHE A 42 22.65 7.17 -10.37
N HIS A 43 21.35 7.08 -10.11
CA HIS A 43 20.56 8.17 -9.54
C HIS A 43 20.54 8.06 -8.03
N LYS A 44 20.82 9.16 -7.33
CA LYS A 44 20.47 9.25 -5.91
C LYS A 44 18.95 9.34 -5.80
N PHE A 45 18.33 8.42 -5.06
CA PHE A 45 16.90 8.42 -4.84
C PHE A 45 16.55 8.69 -3.38
N GLN A 46 15.34 9.19 -3.17
CA GLN A 46 14.71 9.31 -1.87
C GLN A 46 13.22 8.98 -1.99
N LEU A 47 12.78 7.92 -1.31
CA LEU A 47 11.37 7.60 -1.08
C LEU A 47 10.97 8.16 0.29
N THR A 48 9.82 8.81 0.39
CA THR A 48 9.33 9.36 1.67
C THR A 48 7.86 9.05 1.85
N VAL A 49 7.52 8.44 2.99
CA VAL A 49 6.16 8.09 3.39
C VAL A 49 5.96 8.56 4.82
N ASP A 50 5.01 9.46 5.04
CA ASP A 50 4.77 10.17 6.31
C ASP A 50 3.30 10.05 6.76
N VAL A 51 2.67 8.90 6.48
CA VAL A 51 1.25 8.66 6.75
C VAL A 51 1.03 7.25 7.31
N ALA A 52 0.38 7.16 8.47
CA ALA A 52 0.05 5.91 9.12
C ALA A 52 -0.57 4.87 8.15
N PRO A 53 -0.15 3.59 8.20
CA PRO A 53 0.73 2.98 9.19
C PRO A 53 2.24 3.07 8.85
N TRP A 54 2.67 4.02 8.03
CA TRP A 54 4.06 4.14 7.58
C TRP A 54 4.63 5.54 7.86
N ALA A 55 5.80 5.61 8.48
CA ALA A 55 6.51 6.87 8.72
C ALA A 55 8.01 6.66 8.53
N PHE A 56 8.47 6.68 7.28
CA PHE A 56 9.86 6.40 6.95
C PHE A 56 10.36 7.14 5.71
N GLN A 57 11.68 7.16 5.60
CA GLN A 57 12.42 7.60 4.45
C GLN A 57 13.41 6.51 4.05
N ALA A 58 13.43 6.15 2.77
CA ALA A 58 14.44 5.27 2.19
C ALA A 58 15.29 6.06 1.20
N THR A 59 16.60 5.99 1.34
CA THR A 59 17.56 6.68 0.45
C THR A 59 18.58 5.69 -0.08
N GLY A 60 19.08 5.93 -1.29
CA GLY A 60 20.14 5.11 -1.86
C GLY A 60 20.53 5.60 -3.25
N GLU A 61 21.23 4.74 -3.97
CA GLU A 61 21.61 4.95 -5.36
C GLU A 61 21.03 3.84 -6.21
N VAL A 62 20.35 4.19 -7.31
CA VAL A 62 19.68 3.25 -8.22
C VAL A 62 20.21 3.38 -9.63
N GLN A 63 20.45 2.26 -10.29
CA GLN A 63 20.79 2.17 -11.70
C GLN A 63 19.66 1.47 -12.46
N ALA A 64 19.30 2.01 -13.62
CA ALA A 64 18.25 1.48 -14.48
C ALA A 64 18.58 0.08 -15.02
N PRO A 65 17.57 -0.73 -15.37
CA PRO A 65 17.78 -1.90 -16.21
C PRO A 65 18.46 -1.47 -17.52
N GLY A 66 19.52 -2.16 -17.93
CA GLY A 66 20.29 -1.81 -19.13
C GLY A 66 21.25 -0.60 -19.00
N GLY A 67 21.18 0.17 -17.91
CA GLY A 67 22.16 1.22 -17.57
C GLY A 67 21.89 2.62 -18.13
N ASP A 68 20.79 2.84 -18.86
CA ASP A 68 20.37 4.18 -19.28
C ASP A 68 19.71 4.93 -18.11
N GLY A 69 20.37 5.99 -17.62
CA GLY A 69 19.88 6.75 -16.48
C GLY A 69 18.59 7.52 -16.77
N ASP A 70 18.40 8.02 -18.00
CA ASP A 70 17.29 8.92 -18.29
C ASP A 70 15.93 8.18 -18.31
N VAL A 71 15.96 6.87 -18.51
CA VAL A 71 14.78 5.98 -18.45
C VAL A 71 14.08 6.05 -17.10
N LEU A 72 14.81 6.08 -15.97
CA LEU A 72 14.16 6.11 -14.65
C LEU A 72 13.48 7.46 -14.38
N ILE A 73 14.02 8.55 -14.91
CA ILE A 73 13.40 9.86 -14.79
C ILE A 73 12.13 9.91 -15.64
N THR A 74 12.19 9.40 -16.87
CA THR A 74 11.03 9.32 -17.76
C THR A 74 9.93 8.43 -17.17
N GLY A 75 10.27 7.21 -16.76
CA GLY A 75 9.35 6.27 -16.13
C GLY A 75 8.77 6.77 -14.80
N LEU A 76 9.45 7.68 -14.10
CA LEU A 76 8.89 8.36 -12.92
C LEU A 76 7.71 9.27 -13.30
N PHE A 77 7.83 10.01 -14.41
CA PHE A 77 6.77 10.89 -14.92
C PHE A 77 5.62 10.11 -15.55
N ASP A 78 5.94 9.02 -16.25
CA ASP A 78 4.95 8.17 -16.93
C ASP A 78 4.23 7.21 -15.98
N GLY A 79 4.67 7.13 -14.71
CA GLY A 79 4.05 6.29 -13.69
C GLY A 79 4.42 4.80 -13.79
N GLU A 80 5.49 4.50 -14.51
CA GLU A 80 6.02 3.15 -14.76
C GLU A 80 7.01 2.68 -13.69
N LEU A 81 7.45 3.61 -12.83
CA LEU A 81 8.34 3.34 -11.72
C LEU A 81 7.55 3.09 -10.42
N TYR A 82 7.89 2.02 -9.70
CA TYR A 82 7.39 1.78 -8.34
C TYR A 82 8.46 1.15 -7.45
N ALA A 83 8.30 1.31 -6.15
CA ALA A 83 9.16 0.71 -5.14
C ALA A 83 8.45 -0.45 -4.46
N VAL A 84 9.15 -1.55 -4.20
CA VAL A 84 8.67 -2.64 -3.34
C VAL A 84 9.55 -2.69 -2.12
N LEU A 85 8.93 -2.50 -0.96
CA LEU A 85 9.57 -2.59 0.35
C LEU A 85 9.40 -4.00 0.91
N ALA A 86 10.49 -4.61 1.35
CA ALA A 86 10.49 -5.86 2.11
C ALA A 86 10.63 -5.56 3.60
N TYR A 87 9.75 -6.14 4.42
CA TYR A 87 9.72 -5.91 5.86
C TYR A 87 9.36 -7.17 6.63
N VAL A 88 9.83 -7.28 7.87
CA VAL A 88 9.34 -8.22 8.87
C VAL A 88 8.20 -7.50 9.61
N PRO A 89 6.99 -8.08 9.69
CA PRO A 89 5.87 -7.43 10.35
C PRO A 89 6.18 -7.17 11.84
N SER A 90 6.43 -5.91 12.17
CA SER A 90 6.72 -5.42 13.51
C SER A 90 6.32 -3.97 13.61
N THR A 91 5.47 -3.65 14.60
CA THR A 91 4.91 -2.32 14.81
C THR A 91 5.51 -1.62 16.03
N ALA A 92 5.54 -0.29 15.96
CA ALA A 92 5.82 0.58 17.09
C ALA A 92 4.69 1.62 17.22
N ALA A 93 4.38 2.03 18.46
CA ALA A 93 3.44 3.11 18.71
C ALA A 93 4.09 4.46 18.37
N GLY A 94 3.40 5.27 17.58
CA GLY A 94 3.77 6.66 17.34
C GLY A 94 3.31 7.56 18.48
N THR A 95 3.92 8.76 18.58
CA THR A 95 3.52 9.81 19.54
C THR A 95 2.09 10.33 19.32
N ASP A 96 1.47 10.01 18.19
CA ASP A 96 0.08 10.29 17.84
C ASP A 96 -0.90 9.16 18.24
N GLY A 97 -0.41 8.11 18.92
CA GLY A 97 -1.19 6.96 19.34
C GLY A 97 -1.60 6.02 18.20
N GLN A 98 -1.01 6.15 17.01
CA GLN A 98 -1.18 5.21 15.91
C GLN A 98 -0.05 4.16 15.90
N GLU A 99 -0.31 3.01 15.31
CA GLU A 99 0.74 2.00 15.11
C GLU A 99 1.40 2.16 13.74
N TYR A 100 2.72 2.04 13.73
CA TYR A 100 3.53 2.17 12.54
C TYR A 100 4.35 0.91 12.32
N GLN A 101 4.35 0.38 11.11
CA GLN A 101 5.30 -0.64 10.71
C GLN A 101 6.69 -0.01 10.71
N VAL A 102 7.67 -0.69 11.31
CA VAL A 102 9.06 -0.22 11.41
C VAL A 102 10.10 -1.29 11.10
N GLY A 103 9.68 -2.55 10.90
CA GLY A 103 10.54 -3.70 10.64
C GLY A 103 11.06 -3.81 9.20
N PHE A 104 11.47 -2.71 8.58
CA PHE A 104 11.96 -2.71 7.19
C PHE A 104 13.39 -3.24 7.11
N PHE A 105 13.73 -3.94 6.02
CA PHE A 105 15.10 -4.42 5.87
C PHE A 105 15.67 -4.33 4.45
N ASP A 106 14.83 -4.34 3.40
CA ASP A 106 15.30 -4.24 2.02
C ASP A 106 14.26 -3.56 1.11
N MET A 107 14.69 -3.06 -0.05
CA MET A 107 13.82 -2.43 -1.03
C MET A 107 14.34 -2.59 -2.45
N MET A 108 13.43 -2.78 -3.40
CA MET A 108 13.73 -2.80 -4.84
C MET A 108 12.90 -1.75 -5.57
N LEU A 109 13.50 -1.07 -6.56
CA LEU A 109 12.75 -0.25 -7.53
C LEU A 109 12.56 -1.07 -8.81
N TYR A 110 11.37 -0.99 -9.38
CA TYR A 110 11.00 -1.66 -10.62
C TYR A 110 10.58 -0.62 -11.66
N TYR A 111 11.07 -0.81 -12.89
CA TYR A 111 10.69 -0.06 -14.08
C TYR A 111 10.06 -1.06 -15.06
N GLU A 112 8.79 -0.89 -15.42
CA GLU A 112 8.07 -1.81 -16.34
C GLU A 112 8.21 -3.30 -16.00
N GLU A 113 8.15 -3.66 -14.70
CA GLU A 113 8.37 -5.02 -14.15
C GLU A 113 9.83 -5.51 -14.08
N GLU A 114 10.79 -4.74 -14.60
CA GLU A 114 12.22 -5.07 -14.51
C GLU A 114 12.85 -4.52 -13.22
N PRO A 115 13.57 -5.37 -12.45
CA PRO A 115 14.24 -4.92 -11.23
C PRO A 115 15.46 -4.05 -11.56
N THR A 116 15.58 -2.94 -10.85
CA THR A 116 16.77 -2.06 -10.90
C THR A 116 17.93 -2.61 -10.07
N ARG A 117 19.07 -1.93 -10.08
CA ARG A 117 20.18 -2.21 -9.15
C ARG A 117 20.30 -1.10 -8.13
N ILE A 118 20.10 -1.43 -6.85
CA ILE A 118 20.22 -0.50 -5.74
C ILE A 118 21.52 -0.74 -4.96
N ARG A 119 22.18 0.33 -4.55
CA ARG A 119 23.30 0.31 -3.60
C ARG A 119 23.16 1.40 -2.56
N ASN A 120 23.89 1.27 -1.46
CA ASN A 120 23.90 2.24 -0.35
C ASN A 120 22.50 2.53 0.20
N LEU A 121 21.60 1.54 0.20
CA LEU A 121 20.26 1.65 0.74
C LEU A 121 20.32 1.92 2.25
N LYS A 122 19.57 2.93 2.69
CA LYS A 122 19.43 3.31 4.10
C LYS A 122 17.98 3.63 4.40
N PHE A 123 17.52 3.17 5.55
CA PHE A 123 16.21 3.51 6.09
C PHE A 123 16.36 4.48 7.26
N LYS A 124 15.42 5.41 7.35
CA LYS A 124 15.28 6.34 8.47
C LYS A 124 13.82 6.42 8.87
N LEU A 125 13.54 6.23 10.15
CA LEU A 125 12.22 6.45 10.72
C LEU A 125 11.92 7.95 10.83
N LEU A 126 10.69 8.33 10.50
CA LEU A 126 10.18 9.69 10.60
C LEU A 126 9.24 9.80 11.81
N PRO A 127 9.10 10.99 12.42
CA PRO A 127 8.00 11.23 13.35
C PRO A 127 6.65 10.86 12.69
N PRO A 128 5.69 10.32 13.45
CA PRO A 128 5.69 10.19 14.92
C PRO A 128 6.29 8.88 15.47
N ALA A 129 6.80 7.98 14.64
CA ALA A 129 7.32 6.67 15.04
C ALA A 129 8.86 6.57 14.87
N ASN A 130 9.61 7.40 15.58
CA ASN A 130 11.07 7.50 15.46
C ASN A 130 11.81 7.55 16.82
N ASP A 131 11.18 7.06 17.88
CA ASP A 131 11.77 6.94 19.21
C ASP A 131 12.84 5.83 19.26
N GLU A 132 13.46 5.64 20.42
CA GLU A 132 14.52 4.63 20.60
C GLU A 132 14.00 3.20 20.42
N TRP A 133 12.76 2.93 20.85
CA TRP A 133 12.12 1.64 20.70
C TRP A 133 11.90 1.27 19.24
N ALA A 134 11.29 2.16 18.45
CA ALA A 134 11.06 1.98 17.03
C ALA A 134 12.38 1.80 16.26
N LYS A 135 13.42 2.57 16.63
CA LYS A 135 14.78 2.41 16.07
C LYS A 135 15.41 1.06 16.42
N GLY A 136 15.16 0.55 17.63
CA GLY A 136 15.56 -0.79 18.04
C GLY A 136 14.98 -1.86 17.13
N ILE A 137 13.66 -1.81 16.90
CA ILE A 137 12.97 -2.75 16.00
C ILE A 137 13.51 -2.65 14.56
N LEU A 138 13.74 -1.44 14.05
CA LEU A 138 14.32 -1.27 12.71
C LEU A 138 15.71 -1.90 12.63
N LYS A 139 16.54 -1.73 13.66
CA LYS A 139 17.88 -2.33 13.71
C LYS A 139 17.78 -3.86 13.71
N ASP A 140 16.92 -4.43 14.54
CA ASP A 140 16.70 -5.88 14.61
C ASP A 140 16.19 -6.42 13.27
N ALA A 141 15.33 -5.67 12.57
CA ALA A 141 14.85 -6.04 11.25
C ALA A 141 15.95 -6.01 10.19
N LEU A 142 16.83 -5.01 10.20
CA LEU A 142 17.98 -4.94 9.29
C LEU A 142 18.95 -6.12 9.50
N GLU A 143 19.22 -6.46 10.76
CA GLU A 143 20.04 -7.62 11.11
C GLU A 143 19.35 -8.93 10.69
N SER A 144 18.06 -9.08 11.01
CA SER A 144 17.26 -10.25 10.62
C SER A 144 17.13 -10.41 9.11
N GLY A 145 16.97 -9.30 8.38
CA GLY A 145 16.90 -9.29 6.92
C GLY A 145 18.14 -9.87 6.27
N SER A 146 19.32 -9.63 6.85
CA SER A 146 20.57 -10.24 6.39
C SER A 146 20.56 -11.78 6.49
N LEU A 147 19.84 -12.34 7.47
CA LEU A 147 19.67 -13.78 7.65
C LEU A 147 18.66 -14.40 6.69
N ILE A 148 17.66 -13.63 6.23
CA ILE A 148 16.68 -14.07 5.22
C ILE A 148 17.35 -14.30 3.87
N GLY A 149 18.45 -13.59 3.59
CA GLY A 149 19.18 -13.64 2.33
C GLY A 149 18.50 -12.85 1.22
N ASN A 150 18.81 -13.18 -0.04
CA ASN A 150 18.23 -12.46 -1.18
C ASN A 150 16.72 -12.73 -1.29
N VAL A 151 15.90 -11.68 -1.13
CA VAL A 151 14.44 -11.75 -1.26
C VAL A 151 13.94 -11.44 -2.67
N TRP A 152 14.81 -10.94 -3.56
CA TRP A 152 14.47 -10.55 -4.91
C TRP A 152 14.79 -11.68 -5.91
N GLY A 153 13.75 -12.20 -6.57
CA GLY A 153 13.84 -13.27 -7.56
C GLY A 153 13.67 -14.66 -6.95
N GLY A 154 12.66 -15.39 -7.41
CA GLY A 154 12.37 -16.77 -7.04
C GLY A 154 11.35 -16.91 -5.92
N LYS A 155 11.80 -17.21 -4.69
CA LYS A 155 10.94 -17.71 -3.58
C LYS A 155 9.75 -16.79 -3.28
N TYR A 156 9.93 -15.48 -3.41
CA TYR A 156 8.94 -14.48 -3.01
C TYR A 156 8.23 -13.79 -4.17
N ASP A 157 8.48 -14.20 -5.43
CA ASP A 157 7.96 -13.50 -6.62
C ASP A 157 6.44 -13.32 -6.57
N ARG A 158 5.69 -14.35 -6.16
CA ARG A 158 4.22 -14.24 -6.03
C ARG A 158 3.78 -13.17 -5.03
N ALA A 159 4.50 -13.02 -3.93
CA ALA A 159 4.18 -12.02 -2.91
C ALA A 159 4.55 -10.61 -3.41
N ILE A 160 5.67 -10.48 -4.11
CA ILE A 160 6.11 -9.24 -4.75
C ILE A 160 5.13 -8.80 -5.84
N THR A 161 4.71 -9.72 -6.73
CA THR A 161 3.69 -9.44 -7.77
C THR A 161 2.37 -9.03 -7.14
N LYS A 162 1.94 -9.70 -6.07
CA LYS A 162 0.71 -9.32 -5.36
C LYS A 162 0.81 -7.93 -4.74
N ALA A 163 1.94 -7.59 -4.14
CA ALA A 163 2.17 -6.27 -3.55
C ALA A 163 2.23 -5.16 -4.61
N SER A 164 2.89 -5.42 -5.74
CA SER A 164 3.07 -4.46 -6.84
C SER A 164 1.84 -4.27 -7.73
N ALA A 165 0.87 -5.17 -7.69
CA ALA A 165 -0.37 -5.03 -8.44
C ALA A 165 -1.19 -3.78 -8.03
N ASP A 166 -1.03 -3.30 -6.81
CA ASP A 166 -1.73 -2.11 -6.32
C ASP A 166 -0.85 -1.22 -5.43
N PRO A 167 0.13 -0.48 -6.00
CA PRO A 167 1.06 0.32 -5.22
C PRO A 167 0.35 1.42 -4.43
N MET A 168 0.84 1.70 -3.22
CA MET A 168 0.37 2.80 -2.39
C MET A 168 0.84 4.14 -2.96
N ASP A 169 -0.10 5.02 -3.28
CA ASP A 169 0.16 6.41 -3.63
C ASP A 169 -0.25 7.33 -2.47
N LYS A 170 0.04 8.62 -2.62
CA LYS A 170 -0.33 9.62 -1.60
C LYS A 170 -1.83 9.63 -1.29
N LYS A 171 -2.69 9.39 -2.29
CA LYS A 171 -4.15 9.40 -2.12
C LYS A 171 -4.64 8.21 -1.30
N LYS A 172 -4.15 7.00 -1.59
CA LYS A 172 -4.46 5.79 -0.82
C LYS A 172 -3.96 5.87 0.60
N LEU A 173 -2.74 6.38 0.80
CA LEU A 173 -2.19 6.61 2.14
C LEU A 173 -3.09 7.55 2.96
N GLN A 174 -3.50 8.68 2.38
CA GLN A 174 -4.43 9.62 3.04
C GLN A 174 -5.82 9.00 3.29
N ALA A 175 -6.32 8.18 2.36
CA ALA A 175 -7.60 7.49 2.54
C ALA A 175 -7.54 6.47 3.68
N LEU A 176 -6.43 5.74 3.84
CA LEU A 176 -6.19 4.82 4.96
C LEU A 176 -6.16 5.57 6.29
N GLN A 177 -5.47 6.70 6.34
CA GLN A 177 -5.42 7.55 7.54
C GLN A 177 -6.82 8.00 7.97
N LYS A 178 -7.64 8.51 7.03
CA LYS A 178 -9.02 8.93 7.32
C LYS A 178 -9.90 7.78 7.79
N LYS A 179 -9.78 6.60 7.16
CA LYS A 179 -10.54 5.41 7.54
C LYS A 179 -10.19 4.94 8.96
N ASN A 180 -8.91 4.99 9.33
CA ASN A 180 -8.45 4.60 10.66
C ASN A 180 -8.80 5.65 11.73
N GLY A 181 -8.75 6.94 11.38
CA GLY A 181 -9.23 8.02 12.25
C GLY A 181 -10.72 7.95 12.55
N ASN A 182 -11.56 7.66 11.55
CA ASN A 182 -13.01 7.54 11.74
C ASN A 182 -13.42 6.29 12.53
N ARG A 183 -12.67 5.18 12.44
CA ARG A 183 -12.92 3.98 13.25
C ARG A 183 -12.65 4.21 14.74
N LYS A 184 -11.62 4.99 15.09
CA LYS A 184 -11.33 5.33 16.49
C LYS A 184 -12.39 6.24 17.13
N LEU A 185 -13.16 7.00 16.34
CA LEU A 185 -14.26 7.83 16.82
C LEU A 185 -15.59 7.09 16.96
N SER A 186 -15.73 5.87 16.40
CA SER A 186 -17.00 5.13 16.38
C SER A 186 -17.13 4.03 17.43
N ASP A 187 -16.06 3.70 18.16
CA ASP A 187 -16.04 2.56 19.09
C ASP A 187 -16.05 2.96 20.58
N ASP A 188 -16.33 4.23 20.93
CA ASP A 188 -16.28 4.72 22.32
C ASP A 188 -17.55 5.48 22.78
N ASP A 189 -18.74 5.07 22.30
CA ASP A 189 -20.02 5.50 22.90
C ASP A 189 -21.09 4.39 22.86
N GLY A 190 -20.71 3.23 23.40
CA GLY A 190 -21.49 1.98 23.33
C GLY A 190 -21.81 1.34 24.67
N THR A 191 -21.84 2.09 25.78
CA THR A 191 -22.25 1.54 27.08
C THR A 191 -23.12 2.49 27.90
N ILE A 192 -24.39 2.08 28.03
CA ILE A 192 -25.24 2.22 29.24
C ILE A 192 -25.84 3.61 29.48
N SER A 193 -27.05 3.83 28.94
CA SER A 193 -28.06 4.67 29.60
C SER A 193 -29.48 4.11 29.34
N THR A 194 -29.88 3.28 30.28
CA THR A 194 -31.24 3.06 30.81
C THR A 194 -32.38 3.94 30.24
N ARG A 195 -33.09 3.46 29.20
CA ARG A 195 -34.49 3.86 28.94
C ARG A 195 -35.43 3.08 29.85
N LYS A 196 -35.68 3.62 31.05
CA LYS A 196 -36.79 3.20 31.91
C LYS A 196 -37.32 4.40 32.71
N ARG A 197 -38.17 5.23 32.09
CA ARG A 197 -39.36 5.80 32.76
C ARG A 197 -40.31 6.42 31.74
N ARG A 198 -41.47 5.78 31.62
CA ARG A 198 -42.70 6.23 30.97
C ARG A 198 -43.71 6.40 32.11
N VAL A 199 -44.10 7.65 32.40
CA VAL A 199 -45.33 8.10 33.10
C VAL A 199 -45.45 9.58 32.70
N GLU A 200 -46.27 9.91 31.71
CA GLU A 200 -47.62 10.48 31.85
C GLU A 200 -47.67 11.81 32.61
N ALA A 201 -47.91 12.88 31.85
CA ALA A 201 -48.72 14.03 32.27
C ALA A 201 -49.30 14.68 31.01
N GLU A 202 -50.62 14.57 30.89
CA GLU A 202 -51.58 15.43 30.18
C GLU A 202 -51.23 16.93 30.29
N GLU A 203 -51.61 17.86 29.41
CA GLU A 203 -52.91 18.12 28.79
C GLU A 203 -52.76 19.16 27.65
N ALA A 204 -53.71 19.20 26.71
CA ALA A 204 -53.70 19.89 25.40
C ALA A 204 -54.10 21.40 25.46
N PRO A 205 -54.58 22.11 24.40
CA PRO A 205 -54.51 21.99 22.92
C PRO A 205 -54.27 23.37 22.18
N VAL A 206 -54.51 23.41 20.84
CA VAL A 206 -54.84 24.60 19.96
C VAL A 206 -53.61 25.24 19.28
N THR A 207 -53.40 25.36 17.96
CA THR A 207 -54.25 25.44 16.73
C THR A 207 -53.42 25.21 15.45
N LYS A 208 -53.97 24.46 14.48
CA LYS A 208 -53.73 24.58 13.01
C LYS A 208 -54.63 25.75 12.47
N PRO A 209 -54.51 26.34 11.25
CA PRO A 209 -54.25 25.68 9.93
C PRO A 209 -53.47 26.51 8.85
N ALA A 210 -52.62 25.92 7.99
CA ALA A 210 -52.87 25.34 6.65
C ALA A 210 -52.49 26.22 5.43
N LYS A 211 -52.19 25.50 4.32
CA LYS A 211 -52.13 25.86 2.87
C LYS A 211 -50.79 26.44 2.39
N LYS A 212 -50.21 26.10 1.24
CA LYS A 212 -50.57 25.35 0.00
C LYS A 212 -49.22 25.10 -0.73
N GLY A 213 -48.92 23.93 -1.27
CA GLY A 213 -49.23 23.48 -2.65
C GLY A 213 -48.12 22.46 -3.02
N LYS A 214 -48.38 21.20 -3.38
CA LYS A 214 -49.10 20.63 -4.54
C LYS A 214 -48.38 20.88 -5.87
N ALA A 215 -47.46 19.99 -6.24
CA ALA A 215 -47.39 19.38 -7.57
C ALA A 215 -46.54 18.10 -7.48
N VAL A 216 -47.06 17.05 -8.11
CA VAL A 216 -46.65 15.65 -8.10
C VAL A 216 -46.66 15.23 -9.58
N LYS A 217 -45.83 14.22 -9.92
CA LYS A 217 -45.88 13.36 -11.13
C LYS A 217 -45.32 13.98 -12.42
N ASP A 218 -44.58 13.30 -13.29
CA ASP A 218 -44.55 11.88 -13.71
C ASP A 218 -43.13 11.46 -14.17
N GLU A 219 -42.65 10.29 -13.75
CA GLU A 219 -42.47 9.06 -14.56
C GLU A 219 -41.42 9.12 -15.70
N ALA A 220 -40.37 8.30 -15.53
CA ALA A 220 -39.48 7.83 -16.61
C ALA A 220 -40.25 6.88 -17.55
N PRO A 221 -39.77 6.65 -18.80
CA PRO A 221 -38.90 5.48 -18.95
C PRO A 221 -37.82 5.54 -20.05
N VAL A 222 -36.76 4.77 -19.77
CA VAL A 222 -35.80 4.10 -20.65
C VAL A 222 -36.21 3.95 -22.12
N LYS A 223 -35.34 4.36 -23.06
CA LYS A 223 -35.21 3.70 -24.37
C LYS A 223 -33.76 3.49 -24.79
N LYS A 224 -33.43 2.20 -24.94
CA LYS A 224 -32.30 1.62 -25.64
C LYS A 224 -32.31 2.09 -27.11
N ASN A 225 -31.15 2.50 -27.63
CA ASN A 225 -30.88 2.46 -29.07
C ASN A 225 -29.59 1.69 -29.33
N LYS A 226 -29.78 0.44 -29.76
CA LYS A 226 -28.83 -0.31 -30.59
C LYS A 226 -29.01 0.20 -32.02
N HIS A 227 -27.94 0.64 -32.67
CA HIS A 227 -27.78 0.42 -34.11
C HIS A 227 -26.31 0.13 -34.42
N LYS A 228 -26.14 -0.83 -35.32
CA LYS A 228 -24.95 -1.59 -35.67
C LYS A 228 -24.56 -1.23 -37.11
N LYS A 229 -23.24 -1.18 -37.37
CA LYS A 229 -22.52 -1.24 -38.66
C LYS A 229 -22.71 -0.01 -39.59
N VAL A 230 -21.66 0.53 -40.22
CA VAL A 230 -20.82 -0.13 -41.22
C VAL A 230 -19.41 0.50 -41.35
N SER A 231 -18.44 -0.39 -41.52
CA SER A 231 -17.10 -0.34 -42.16
C SER A 231 -16.28 0.95 -42.26
N SER A 232 -15.09 0.94 -41.65
CA SER A 232 -13.80 0.72 -42.35
C SER A 232 -12.68 0.97 -41.35
N GLY A 233 -11.75 0.02 -41.21
CA GLY A 233 -10.53 0.22 -40.40
C GLY A 233 -10.41 -0.81 -39.28
N ASP A 234 -9.50 -1.75 -39.49
CA ASP A 234 -8.85 -2.61 -38.50
C ASP A 234 -9.67 -3.20 -37.34
N GLY A 235 -9.94 -4.51 -37.42
CA GLY A 235 -10.53 -5.34 -36.35
C GLY A 235 -9.74 -5.44 -35.02
N CYS A 236 -8.80 -4.53 -34.76
CA CYS A 236 -8.10 -4.39 -33.48
C CYS A 236 -8.64 -3.23 -32.62
N ASP A 237 -9.55 -2.40 -33.17
CA ASP A 237 -10.17 -1.26 -32.48
C ASP A 237 -11.58 -1.57 -31.95
N ASP A 238 -11.85 -2.83 -31.60
CA ASP A 238 -13.12 -3.19 -30.96
C ASP A 238 -13.16 -2.65 -29.51
N PRO A 239 -14.16 -1.82 -29.13
CA PRO A 239 -14.28 -1.25 -27.79
C PRO A 239 -14.56 -2.28 -26.69
N SER A 240 -14.91 -3.52 -27.05
CA SER A 240 -15.10 -4.62 -26.10
C SER A 240 -13.80 -5.35 -25.73
N LEU A 241 -12.69 -5.08 -26.42
CA LEU A 241 -11.39 -5.69 -26.14
C LEU A 241 -10.66 -4.97 -25.00
N SER A 242 -10.07 -5.74 -24.09
CA SER A 242 -9.14 -5.23 -23.09
C SER A 242 -7.87 -4.67 -23.77
N VAL A 243 -7.16 -3.77 -23.08
CA VAL A 243 -5.93 -3.14 -23.58
C VAL A 243 -4.89 -4.19 -24.03
N LYS A 244 -4.84 -5.33 -23.33
CA LYS A 244 -3.95 -6.46 -23.64
C LYS A 244 -4.32 -7.17 -24.94
N GLU A 245 -5.62 -7.35 -25.21
CA GLU A 245 -6.12 -8.00 -26.43
C GLU A 245 -5.95 -7.09 -27.67
N LYS A 246 -6.10 -5.76 -27.49
CA LYS A 246 -5.84 -4.78 -28.56
C LYS A 246 -4.38 -4.80 -29.01
N ARG A 247 -3.42 -4.83 -28.06
CA ARG A 247 -1.98 -4.95 -28.37
C ARG A 247 -1.65 -6.28 -29.07
N GLN A 248 -2.23 -7.40 -28.65
CA GLN A 248 -2.01 -8.70 -29.30
C GLN A 248 -2.56 -8.75 -30.73
N CYS A 249 -3.73 -8.14 -30.98
CA CYS A 249 -4.28 -8.02 -32.33
C CYS A 249 -3.39 -7.19 -33.25
N ALA A 250 -2.88 -6.04 -32.77
CA ALA A 250 -1.99 -5.18 -33.53
C ALA A 250 -0.66 -5.88 -33.89
N MET A 251 -0.12 -6.70 -32.98
CA MET A 251 1.11 -7.46 -33.22
C MET A 251 0.92 -8.59 -34.23
N ARG A 252 -0.25 -9.25 -34.25
CA ARG A 252 -0.57 -10.31 -35.22
C ARG A 252 -0.73 -9.81 -36.64
N LYS A 253 -1.06 -8.53 -36.84
CA LYS A 253 -1.12 -7.89 -38.17
C LYS A 253 0.23 -7.43 -38.71
N LYS A 254 1.25 -7.34 -37.87
CA LYS A 254 2.63 -6.95 -38.25
C LYS A 254 3.51 -8.13 -38.66
N LYS A 255 2.97 -9.36 -38.70
CA LYS A 255 3.61 -10.55 -39.25
C LYS A 255 2.91 -10.94 -40.55
#